data_AF-A0A2K6DVN9-F1
#
_entry.id   AF-A0A2K6DVN9-F1
#
_cell.length_a   1.000
_cell.length_b   1.000
_cell.length_c   1.000
_cell.angle_alpha   90.00
_cell.angle_beta   90.00
_cell.angle_gamma   90.00
#
_symmetry.space_group_name_H-M   'P 1'
#
loop_
_entity.id
_entity.type
_entity.pdbx_description
1 polymer ?
#
loop_
_entity_poly.entity_id
_entity_poly.type
_entity_poly.pdbx_seq_one_letter_code
_entity_poly.pdbx_strand_id
1 'polypeptide(L)' 'MADVVVGKDKCGEQRLISLPLSRIRVIMKSSPEVSSINQEALVLTAKATIYYQRRY' A
#
# COMPACT_ATOMS: atom_id res chain seq x y z
N MET A 1 -10.60 -21.00 -7.00
CA MET A 1 -11.50 -19.94 -7.49
C MET A 1 -10.96 -18.61 -6.97
N ALA A 2 -10.73 -17.66 -7.89
CA ALA A 2 -10.37 -16.23 -7.72
C ALA A 2 -9.20 -15.91 -6.76
N ASP A 3 -8.09 -15.28 -7.13
CA ASP A 3 -7.82 -14.40 -8.26
C ASP A 3 -6.30 -14.26 -8.43
N VAL A 4 -5.85 -14.37 -9.67
CA VAL A 4 -4.52 -14.00 -10.14
C VAL A 4 -4.48 -12.48 -10.21
N VAL A 5 -3.57 -11.83 -9.48
CA VAL A 5 -3.09 -10.52 -9.92
C VAL A 5 -1.57 -10.42 -9.79
N VAL A 6 -0.93 -10.70 -10.92
CA VAL A 6 0.40 -10.19 -11.28
C VAL A 6 0.33 -8.66 -11.25
N GLY A 7 1.28 -8.03 -10.56
CA GLY A 7 1.49 -6.58 -10.59
C GLY A 7 2.96 -6.27 -10.40
N LYS A 8 3.69 -6.13 -11.52
CA LYS A 8 5.06 -5.62 -11.57
C LYS A 8 5.08 -4.22 -10.96
N ASP A 9 5.65 -4.05 -9.78
CA ASP A 9 5.86 -2.70 -9.24
C ASP A 9 7.33 -2.30 -9.29
N LYS A 10 7.52 -1.10 -9.81
CA LYS A 10 8.78 -0.48 -10.22
C LYS A 10 9.70 -0.34 -9.00
N CYS A 11 10.82 -1.07 -9.03
CA CYS A 11 11.89 -1.06 -8.02
C CYS A 11 12.42 0.35 -7.64
N GLY A 12 12.12 1.39 -8.42
CA GLY A 12 12.51 2.78 -8.14
C GLY A 12 11.69 3.50 -7.05
N GLU A 13 10.38 3.25 -6.94
CA GLU A 13 9.53 3.94 -5.96
C GLU A 13 9.52 3.24 -4.60
N GLN A 14 9.85 1.94 -4.59
CA GLN A 14 9.96 1.12 -3.39
C GLN A 14 11.00 1.66 -2.40
N ARG A 15 12.05 2.34 -2.90
CA ARG A 15 13.09 2.94 -2.05
C ARG A 15 12.62 4.19 -1.32
N LEU A 16 11.56 4.86 -1.80
CA LEU A 16 10.97 6.03 -1.15
C LEU A 16 9.96 5.65 -0.06
N ILE A 17 9.63 4.36 0.05
CA ILE A 17 8.59 3.85 0.93
C ILE A 17 9.21 2.85 1.91
N SER A 18 9.49 3.27 3.14
CA SER A 18 10.04 2.37 4.18
C SER A 18 9.03 1.32 4.68
N LEU A 19 7.78 1.37 4.22
CA LEU A 19 6.68 0.51 4.66
C LEU A 19 6.33 -0.54 3.58
N PRO A 20 6.15 -1.81 3.95
CA PRO A 20 5.75 -2.84 2.99
C PRO A 20 4.30 -2.64 2.52
N LEU A 21 4.11 -2.38 1.22
CA LEU A 21 2.79 -2.14 0.62
C LEU A 21 1.80 -3.31 0.81
N SER A 22 2.31 -4.54 0.86
CA SER A 22 1.51 -5.73 1.15
C SER A 22 0.83 -5.65 2.52
N ARG A 23 1.56 -5.14 3.54
CA ARG A 23 1.02 -4.97 4.89
C ARG A 23 0.01 -3.83 4.94
N ILE A 24 0.27 -2.72 4.26
CA ILE A 24 -0.70 -1.62 4.11
C ILE A 24 -2.00 -2.15 3.49
N ARG A 25 -1.90 -2.97 2.44
CA ARG A 25 -3.06 -3.58 1.79
C ARG A 25 -3.87 -4.46 2.75
N VAL A 26 -3.22 -5.28 3.57
CA VAL A 26 -3.89 -6.10 4.60
C VAL A 26 -4.58 -5.24 5.64
N ILE A 27 -3.92 -4.18 6.12
CA ILE A 27 -4.50 -3.23 7.08
C ILE A 27 -5.72 -2.54 6.47
N MET A 28 -5.63 -2.04 5.24
CA MET A 28 -6.77 -1.41 4.57
C MET A 28 -7.94 -2.38 4.33
N LYS A 29 -7.67 -3.66 3.99
CA LYS A 29 -8.69 -4.71 3.83
C LYS A 29 -9.21 -5.29 5.15
N SER A 30 -8.67 -4.90 6.31
CA SER A 30 -9.25 -5.29 7.60
C SER A 30 -10.62 -4.66 7.83
N SER A 31 -10.91 -3.55 7.16
CA SER A 31 -12.24 -2.97 7.10
C SER A 31 -13.10 -3.73 6.08
N PRO A 32 -14.27 -4.27 6.48
CA PRO A 32 -15.14 -5.06 5.59
C PRO A 32 -15.71 -4.24 4.42
N GLU A 33 -15.68 -2.91 4.53
CA GLU A 33 -16.13 -1.94 3.54
C GLU A 33 -15.18 -1.86 2.33
N VAL A 34 -13.92 -2.25 2.52
CA VAL A 34 -12.85 -2.08 1.54
C VAL A 34 -12.72 -3.35 0.68
N SER A 35 -13.49 -3.39 -0.41
CA SER A 35 -13.49 -4.53 -1.34
C SER A 35 -12.22 -4.60 -2.22
N SER A 36 -11.84 -3.47 -2.83
CA SER A 36 -10.69 -3.35 -3.73
C SER A 36 -9.86 -2.10 -3.45
N ILE A 37 -8.57 -2.16 -3.77
CA ILE A 37 -7.59 -1.11 -3.48
C ILE A 37 -6.70 -0.93 -4.71
N ASN A 38 -6.62 0.31 -5.23
CA ASN A 38 -5.71 0.67 -6.32
C ASN A 38 -4.24 0.74 -5.84
N GLN A 39 -3.28 0.44 -6.73
CA GLN A 39 -1.86 0.49 -6.42
C GLN A 39 -1.40 1.90 -6.02
N GLU A 40 -1.90 2.94 -6.69
CA GLU A 40 -1.58 4.34 -6.35
C GLU A 40 -2.07 4.71 -4.95
N ALA A 41 -3.22 4.19 -4.52
CA ALA A 41 -3.73 4.43 -3.18
C ALA A 41 -2.79 3.83 -2.12
N LEU A 42 -2.24 2.63 -2.36
CA LEU A 42 -1.25 2.02 -1.46
C LEU A 42 0.01 2.87 -1.34
N VAL A 43 0.53 3.37 -2.47
CA VAL A 43 1.73 4.22 -2.51
C VAL A 43 1.48 5.55 -1.81
N LEU A 44 0.33 6.18 -2.03
CA LEU A 44 -0.05 7.43 -1.38
C LEU A 44 -0.18 7.26 0.13
N THR A 45 -0.88 6.21 0.59
CA THR A 45 -1.00 5.88 2.01
C THR A 45 0.37 5.69 2.64
N ALA A 46 1.28 4.97 1.97
CA ALA A 46 2.60 4.74 2.50
C ALA A 46 3.41 6.04 2.67
N LYS A 47 3.35 6.96 1.69
CA LYS A 47 3.96 8.29 1.79
C LYS A 47 3.35 9.10 2.94
N ALA A 48 2.03 9.10 3.06
CA ALA A 48 1.31 9.80 4.12
C ALA A 48 1.67 9.27 5.51
N THR A 49 1.78 7.95 5.68
CA THR A 49 2.17 7.33 6.95
C THR A 49 3.60 7.72 7.35
N ILE A 50 4.56 7.73 6.41
CA ILE A 50 5.93 8.18 6.71
C ILE A 50 5.96 9.67 7.05
N TYR A 51 5.22 10.49 6.32
CA TYR A 51 5.10 11.92 6.63
C TYR A 51 4.54 12.13 8.04
N TYR A 52 3.49 11.40 8.41
CA TYR A 52 2.90 11.43 9.74
C TYR A 52 3.91 10.98 10.81
N GLN A 53 4.61 9.86 10.60
CA GLN A 53 5.63 9.36 11.53
C GLN A 53 6.82 10.29 11.69
N ARG A 54 7.19 11.09 10.67
CA ARG A 54 8.28 12.07 10.77
C ARG A 54 7.86 13.38 11.44
N ARG A 55 6.56 13.63 11.54
CA ARG A 55 6.01 14.87 12.09
C ARG A 55 5.91 14.83 13.62
N TYR A 56 5.94 13.65 14.22
CA TYR A 56 5.94 13.41 15.67
C TYR A 56 7.26 12.77 16.10
#